data_AF-A0A3Q8SNW1-F1
#
_entry.id   AF-A0A3Q8SNW1-F1
#
_cell.length_a   1.000
_cell.length_b   1.000
_cell.length_c   1.000
_cell.angle_alpha   90.00
_cell.angle_beta   90.00
_cell.angle_gamma   90.00
#
_symmetry.space_group_name_H-M   'P 1'
#
loop_
_entity.id
_entity.type
_entity.pdbx_description
1 polymer ?
#
loop_
_entity_poly.entity_id
_entity_poly.type
_entity_poly.pdbx_seq_one_letter_code
_entity_poly.pdbx_strand_id
1 'polypeptide(L)'
;MIVFIFILCLNILITLFSSTISGYIFAYTRWSFYKIYSCFLFCLILFQLIEIHGRLKLSSFFQYKWLNIIIIVLTFILVVIEIRKNNFLALSAVLEEGIYRIIAVPYFLNIFKSPGIVVVLISIIFMFNHIYIIYISLNRFKSFLILLILNICLILLAMYVNVWVCPLIHLIYDIEVIKR
;
A
#
# COMPACT_ATOMS: atom_id res chain seq x y z
N MET A 1 -5.10 -21.18 4.34
CA MET A 1 -4.00 -20.97 3.35
C MET A 1 -4.58 -20.70 1.98
N ILE A 2 -5.47 -21.56 1.46
CA ILE A 2 -6.19 -21.29 0.20
C ILE A 2 -7.07 -20.02 0.30
N VAL A 3 -7.79 -19.85 1.41
CA VAL A 3 -8.62 -18.65 1.65
C VAL A 3 -7.76 -17.38 1.75
N PHE A 4 -6.67 -17.40 2.51
CA PHE A 4 -5.73 -16.27 2.57
C PHE A 4 -5.13 -15.89 1.21
N ILE A 5 -4.66 -16.88 0.44
CA ILE A 5 -4.14 -16.65 -0.92
C ILE A 5 -5.24 -16.07 -1.79
N PHE A 6 -6.46 -16.61 -1.70
CA PHE A 6 -7.61 -16.09 -2.42
C PHE A 6 -7.90 -14.64 -2.05
N ILE A 7 -7.92 -14.27 -0.76
CA ILE A 7 -8.16 -12.90 -0.31
C ILE A 7 -6.99 -11.98 -0.68
N LEU A 8 -5.75 -12.44 -0.65
CA LEU A 8 -4.58 -11.68 -1.10
C LEU A 8 -4.58 -11.45 -2.60
N CYS A 9 -4.86 -12.49 -3.40
CA CYS A 9 -5.03 -12.37 -4.83
C CYS A 9 -6.24 -11.50 -5.18
N LEU A 10 -7.34 -11.61 -4.44
CA LEU A 10 -8.52 -10.77 -4.59
C LEU A 10 -8.19 -9.32 -4.23
N ASN A 11 -7.40 -9.06 -3.18
CA ASN A 11 -6.91 -7.73 -2.84
C ASN A 11 -6.05 -7.16 -3.94
N ILE A 12 -5.05 -7.91 -4.40
CA ILE A 12 -4.20 -7.52 -5.52
C ILE A 12 -5.07 -7.21 -6.74
N LEU A 13 -5.98 -8.11 -7.11
CA LEU A 13 -6.90 -7.92 -8.23
C LEU A 13 -7.75 -6.66 -8.06
N ILE A 14 -8.31 -6.42 -6.88
CA ILE A 14 -9.13 -5.24 -6.58
C ILE A 14 -8.31 -3.96 -6.60
N THR A 15 -7.07 -3.99 -6.12
CA THR A 15 -6.13 -2.87 -6.25
C THR A 15 -5.88 -2.61 -7.74
N LEU A 16 -5.56 -3.66 -8.52
CA LEU A 16 -5.36 -3.58 -9.97
C LEU A 16 -6.57 -3.02 -10.71
N PHE A 17 -7.79 -3.42 -10.31
CA PHE A 17 -9.01 -2.89 -10.90
C PHE A 17 -9.32 -1.48 -10.43
N SER A 18 -9.03 -1.11 -9.19
CA SER A 18 -9.32 0.24 -8.68
C SER A 18 -8.39 1.29 -9.28
N SER A 19 -7.15 0.98 -9.57
CA SER A 19 -6.21 1.88 -10.24
C SER A 19 -6.56 2.06 -11.71
N THR A 20 -6.97 0.97 -12.38
CA THR A 20 -7.50 1.00 -13.74
C THR A 20 -8.81 1.78 -13.80
N ILE A 21 -9.76 1.52 -12.89
CA ILE A 21 -11.04 2.23 -12.81
C ILE A 21 -10.82 3.68 -12.37
N SER A 22 -9.93 3.95 -11.40
CA SER A 22 -9.55 5.31 -11.03
C SER A 22 -9.05 6.00 -12.27
N GLY A 23 -8.12 5.39 -13.00
CA GLY A 23 -7.60 5.86 -14.25
C GLY A 23 -8.66 6.20 -15.29
N TYR A 24 -9.50 5.24 -15.65
CA TYR A 24 -10.58 5.39 -16.64
C TYR A 24 -11.63 6.43 -16.20
N ILE A 25 -11.84 6.61 -14.90
CA ILE A 25 -12.76 7.62 -14.33
C ILE A 25 -12.04 8.98 -14.11
N PHE A 26 -10.70 9.01 -14.02
CA PHE A 26 -9.86 10.16 -13.65
C PHE A 26 -9.55 11.14 -14.78
N ALA A 27 -10.30 11.07 -15.88
CA ALA A 27 -10.56 12.27 -16.63
C ALA A 27 -11.39 13.30 -15.81
N TYR A 28 -12.10 12.89 -14.74
CA TYR A 28 -12.96 13.80 -13.95
C TYR A 28 -13.07 13.45 -12.44
N THR A 29 -12.17 14.01 -11.63
CA THR A 29 -12.44 14.74 -10.35
C THR A 29 -13.62 14.37 -9.42
N ARG A 30 -14.03 13.10 -9.26
CA ARG A 30 -15.07 12.73 -8.28
C ARG A 30 -14.53 11.93 -7.09
N TRP A 31 -14.28 12.67 -6.01
CA TRP A 31 -13.95 12.26 -4.63
C TRP A 31 -14.78 11.09 -4.06
N SER A 32 -15.98 10.83 -4.60
CA SER A 32 -16.82 9.67 -4.25
C SER A 32 -16.16 8.33 -4.56
N PHE A 33 -15.29 8.26 -5.59
CA PHE A 33 -14.59 7.03 -5.95
C PHE A 33 -13.59 6.61 -4.88
N TYR A 34 -12.69 7.52 -4.46
CA TYR A 34 -11.70 7.21 -3.42
C TYR A 34 -12.35 6.86 -2.09
N LYS A 35 -13.49 7.47 -1.74
CA LYS A 35 -14.25 7.10 -0.54
C LYS A 35 -14.73 5.64 -0.58
N ILE A 36 -15.28 5.20 -1.71
CA ILE A 36 -15.76 3.81 -1.90
C ILE A 36 -14.56 2.86 -1.96
N TYR A 37 -13.51 3.23 -2.70
CA TYR A 37 -12.30 2.44 -2.86
C TYR A 37 -11.57 2.22 -1.53
N SER A 38 -11.34 3.28 -0.75
CA SER A 38 -10.73 3.16 0.57
C SER A 38 -11.59 2.33 1.54
N CYS A 39 -12.92 2.42 1.44
CA CYS A 39 -13.80 1.57 2.25
C CYS A 39 -13.64 0.08 1.90
N PHE A 40 -13.50 -0.21 0.60
CA PHE A 40 -13.32 -1.58 0.12
C PHE A 40 -11.93 -2.14 0.49
N LEU A 41 -10.86 -1.36 0.29
CA LEU A 41 -9.52 -1.69 0.75
C LEU A 41 -9.48 -1.93 2.27
N PHE A 42 -10.15 -1.08 3.05
CA PHE A 42 -10.25 -1.24 4.49
C PHE A 42 -10.92 -2.56 4.89
N CYS A 43 -12.07 -2.89 4.28
CA CYS A 43 -12.75 -4.16 4.53
C CYS A 43 -11.86 -5.36 4.22
N LEU A 44 -11.11 -5.32 3.12
CA LEU A 44 -10.25 -6.42 2.72
C LEU A 44 -9.02 -6.57 3.61
N ILE A 45 -8.40 -5.46 4.03
CA ILE A 45 -7.33 -5.48 5.04
C ILE A 45 -7.86 -6.05 6.36
N LEU A 46 -9.08 -5.69 6.77
CA LEU A 46 -9.70 -6.23 7.97
C LEU A 46 -9.88 -7.76 7.87
N PHE A 47 -10.40 -8.28 6.76
CA PHE A 47 -10.53 -9.73 6.53
C PHE A 47 -9.19 -10.45 6.54
N GLN A 48 -8.16 -9.86 5.93
CA GLN A 48 -6.80 -10.41 5.97
C GLN A 48 -6.22 -10.41 7.38
N LEU A 49 -6.34 -9.30 8.11
CA LEU A 49 -5.85 -9.22 9.49
C LEU A 49 -6.53 -10.27 10.38
N ILE A 50 -7.83 -10.52 10.23
CA ILE A 50 -8.55 -11.58 10.94
C ILE A 50 -7.98 -12.96 10.61
N GLU A 51 -7.72 -13.26 9.33
CA GLU A 51 -7.23 -14.59 8.93
C GLU A 51 -5.75 -14.83 9.32
N ILE A 52 -4.90 -13.79 9.28
CA ILE A 52 -3.48 -13.92 9.59
C ILE A 52 -3.14 -13.61 11.07
N HIS A 53 -4.11 -13.20 11.89
CA HIS A 53 -3.89 -12.81 13.29
C HIS A 53 -3.09 -13.83 14.11
N GLY A 54 -3.32 -15.13 13.87
CA GLY A 54 -2.59 -16.22 14.53
C GLY A 54 -1.33 -16.71 13.81
N ARG A 55 -1.01 -16.19 12.62
CA ARG A 55 0.06 -16.70 11.74
C ARG A 55 1.18 -15.69 11.48
N LEU A 56 0.91 -14.39 11.59
CA LEU A 56 1.97 -13.38 11.55
C LEU A 56 2.72 -13.41 12.89
N LYS A 57 3.92 -14.00 12.90
CA LYS A 57 4.90 -13.70 13.95
C LYS A 57 5.35 -12.25 13.76
N LEU A 58 4.62 -11.32 14.38
CA LEU A 58 4.95 -9.90 14.50
C LEU A 58 6.13 -9.67 15.47
N SER A 59 7.16 -10.50 15.40
CA SER A 59 8.33 -10.42 16.29
C SER A 59 8.98 -9.03 16.26
N SER A 60 8.99 -8.38 15.09
CA SER A 60 9.46 -7.00 14.92
C SER A 60 8.55 -5.95 15.56
N PHE A 61 7.23 -6.18 15.64
CA PHE A 61 6.31 -5.26 16.32
C PHE A 61 6.63 -5.19 17.81
N PHE A 62 6.81 -6.34 18.45
CA PHE A 62 7.05 -6.42 19.89
C PHE A 62 8.45 -5.94 20.29
N GLN A 63 9.45 -6.09 19.41
CA GLN A 63 10.81 -5.58 19.66
C GLN A 63 10.86 -4.04 19.75
N TYR A 64 10.06 -3.34 18.96
CA TYR A 64 9.99 -1.86 18.94
C TYR A 64 8.57 -1.34 19.26
N LYS A 65 7.90 -1.99 20.22
CA LYS A 65 6.46 -1.78 20.51
C LYS A 65 6.06 -0.31 20.60
N TRP A 66 6.76 0.48 21.41
CA TRP A 66 6.42 1.89 21.64
C TRP A 66 6.66 2.77 20.41
N LEU A 67 7.75 2.56 19.69
CA LEU A 67 8.04 3.27 18.44
C LEU A 67 6.97 2.97 17.37
N ASN A 68 6.58 1.69 17.24
CA ASN A 68 5.53 1.28 16.29
C ASN A 68 4.18 1.89 16.64
N ILE A 69 3.81 1.94 17.93
CA ILE A 69 2.59 2.61 18.38
C ILE A 69 2.63 4.10 18.00
N ILE A 70 3.74 4.79 18.24
CA ILE A 70 3.90 6.21 17.88
C ILE A 70 3.73 6.41 16.37
N ILE A 71 4.37 5.57 15.54
CA ILE A 71 4.28 5.66 14.07
C ILE A 71 2.84 5.42 13.60
N ILE A 72 2.14 4.43 14.14
CA ILE A 72 0.75 4.12 13.79
C ILE A 72 -0.16 5.30 14.18
N VAL A 73 -0.01 5.82 15.39
CA VAL A 73 -0.80 6.96 15.88
C VAL A 73 -0.54 8.20 15.02
N LEU A 74 0.72 8.48 14.69
CA LEU A 74 1.09 9.61 13.82
C LEU A 74 0.49 9.47 12.42
N THR A 75 0.61 8.29 11.82
CA THR A 75 0.00 7.96 10.52
C THR A 75 -1.50 8.19 10.56
N PHE A 76 -2.17 7.74 11.62
CA PHE A 76 -3.61 7.91 11.77
C PHE A 76 -4.02 9.38 11.92
N ILE A 77 -3.29 10.17 12.71
CA ILE A 77 -3.53 11.61 12.87
C ILE A 77 -3.43 12.31 11.52
N LEU A 78 -2.38 12.03 10.74
CA LEU A 78 -2.19 12.64 9.42
C LEU A 78 -3.29 12.25 8.45
N VAL A 79 -3.68 10.97 8.42
CA VAL A 79 -4.81 10.49 7.61
C VAL A 79 -6.11 11.21 7.98
N VAL A 80 -6.41 11.37 9.28
CA VAL A 80 -7.62 12.08 9.73
C VAL A 80 -7.58 13.56 9.32
N ILE A 81 -6.42 14.22 9.43
CA ILE A 81 -6.25 15.60 8.97
C ILE A 81 -6.52 15.71 7.48
N GLU A 82 -5.96 14.80 6.67
CA GLU A 82 -6.12 14.82 5.22
C GLU A 82 -7.55 14.46 4.78
N ILE A 83 -8.19 13.46 5.42
CA ILE A 83 -9.60 13.15 5.18
C ILE A 83 -10.51 14.36 5.49
N ARG A 84 -10.22 15.12 6.56
CA ARG A 84 -10.98 16.35 6.88
C ARG A 84 -10.81 17.44 5.81
N LYS A 85 -9.69 17.44 5.09
CA LYS A 85 -9.47 18.28 3.91
C LYS A 85 -10.05 17.67 2.63
N ASN A 86 -10.83 16.59 2.75
CA ASN A 86 -11.34 15.75 1.67
C ASN A 86 -10.26 15.02 0.85
N ASN A 87 -9.02 14.97 1.31
CA ASN A 87 -7.93 14.28 0.63
C ASN A 87 -7.93 12.77 0.95
N PHE A 88 -8.76 12.01 0.24
CA PHE A 88 -8.87 10.55 0.41
C PHE A 88 -7.70 9.76 -0.22
N LEU A 89 -6.83 10.41 -1.01
CA LEU A 89 -5.59 9.80 -1.51
C LEU A 89 -4.68 9.36 -0.36
N ALA A 90 -4.59 10.20 0.69
CA ALA A 90 -3.86 9.88 1.91
C ALA A 90 -4.32 8.57 2.56
N LEU A 91 -5.64 8.34 2.61
CA LEU A 91 -6.21 7.09 3.12
C LEU A 91 -5.88 5.91 2.19
N SER A 92 -5.98 6.12 0.87
CA SER A 92 -5.61 5.12 -0.13
C SER A 92 -4.16 4.65 0.01
N ALA A 93 -3.21 5.58 0.14
CA ALA A 93 -1.79 5.26 0.29
C ALA A 93 -1.50 4.39 1.50
N VAL A 94 -2.09 4.72 2.65
CA VAL A 94 -1.93 3.95 3.90
C VAL A 94 -2.49 2.54 3.76
N LEU A 95 -3.63 2.39 3.08
CA LEU A 95 -4.25 1.09 2.85
C LEU A 95 -3.44 0.24 1.86
N GLU A 96 -2.90 0.84 0.80
CA GLU A 96 -2.01 0.15 -0.14
C GLU A 96 -0.75 -0.38 0.55
N GLU A 97 -0.13 0.42 1.43
CA GLU A 97 1.01 -0.03 2.23
C GLU A 97 0.62 -1.14 3.21
N GLY A 98 -0.60 -1.11 3.75
CA GLY A 98 -1.14 -2.22 4.54
C GLY A 98 -1.15 -3.54 3.77
N ILE A 99 -1.62 -3.52 2.53
CA ILE A 99 -1.68 -4.73 1.68
C ILE A 99 -0.29 -5.16 1.26
N TYR A 100 0.46 -4.27 0.61
CA TYR A 100 1.72 -4.64 -0.01
C TYR A 100 2.83 -4.88 1.01
N ARG A 101 2.92 -4.07 2.06
CA ARG A 101 4.09 -4.07 2.96
C ARG A 101 3.78 -4.85 4.23
N ILE A 102 2.70 -4.50 4.92
CA ILE A 102 2.37 -5.13 6.21
C ILE A 102 1.95 -6.59 6.02
N ILE A 103 1.31 -6.92 4.89
CA ILE A 103 0.77 -8.27 4.65
C ILE A 103 1.59 -9.02 3.61
N ALA A 104 1.77 -8.49 2.39
CA ALA A 104 2.34 -9.26 1.29
C ALA A 104 3.85 -9.52 1.45
N VAL A 105 4.65 -8.54 1.88
CA VAL A 105 6.10 -8.74 2.14
C VAL A 105 6.36 -9.89 3.12
N PRO A 106 5.85 -9.88 4.37
CA PRO A 106 6.14 -10.96 5.31
C PRO A 106 5.57 -12.30 4.85
N TYR A 107 4.42 -12.29 4.17
CA TYR A 107 3.82 -13.51 3.64
C TYR A 107 4.66 -14.17 2.56
N PHE A 108 5.04 -13.43 1.52
CA PHE A 108 5.84 -13.96 0.42
C PHE A 108 7.26 -14.30 0.87
N LEU A 109 7.82 -13.56 1.82
CA LEU A 109 9.12 -13.89 2.41
C LEU A 109 9.09 -15.24 3.14
N ASN A 110 7.99 -15.55 3.84
CA ASN A 110 7.83 -16.84 4.50
C ASN A 110 7.68 -18.01 3.51
N ILE A 111 7.02 -17.78 2.36
CA ILE A 111 6.83 -18.81 1.32
C ILE A 111 8.10 -19.05 0.51
N PHE A 112 8.63 -18.00 -0.10
CA PHE A 112 9.70 -18.13 -1.09
C PHE A 112 11.09 -18.18 -0.45
N LYS A 113 11.23 -17.69 0.80
CA LYS A 113 12.50 -17.61 1.54
C LYS A 113 13.64 -16.92 0.78
N SER A 114 13.31 -16.17 -0.28
CA SER A 114 14.25 -15.50 -1.17
C SER A 114 13.88 -14.01 -1.26
N PRO A 115 14.66 -13.13 -0.61
CA PRO A 115 14.46 -11.69 -0.63
C PRO A 115 14.28 -11.11 -2.04
N GLY A 116 15.13 -11.55 -2.98
CA GLY A 116 15.10 -11.06 -4.36
C GLY A 116 13.80 -11.39 -5.10
N ILE A 117 13.27 -12.61 -4.90
CA ILE A 117 12.00 -13.01 -5.52
C ILE A 117 10.84 -12.17 -4.98
N VAL A 118 10.82 -11.90 -3.67
CA VAL A 118 9.78 -11.06 -3.03
C VAL A 118 9.81 -9.64 -3.59
N VAL A 119 11.00 -9.05 -3.71
CA VAL A 119 11.17 -7.71 -4.29
C VAL A 119 10.63 -7.66 -5.71
N VAL A 120 11.01 -8.62 -6.56
CA VAL A 120 10.55 -8.67 -7.95
C VAL A 120 9.03 -8.85 -8.04
N LEU A 121 8.48 -9.79 -7.29
CA LEU A 121 7.06 -10.15 -7.36
C LEU A 121 6.15 -9.00 -6.90
N ILE A 122 6.45 -8.40 -5.74
CA ILE A 122 5.68 -7.26 -5.23
C ILE A 122 5.85 -6.05 -6.14
N SER A 123 7.05 -5.83 -6.69
CA SER A 123 7.27 -4.74 -7.65
C SER A 123 6.47 -4.91 -8.93
N ILE A 124 6.42 -6.11 -9.50
CA ILE A 124 5.60 -6.36 -10.70
C ILE A 124 4.14 -6.05 -10.42
N ILE A 125 3.61 -6.55 -9.31
CA ILE A 125 2.21 -6.32 -8.95
C ILE A 125 1.93 -4.83 -8.75
N PHE A 126 2.78 -4.13 -7.99
CA PHE A 126 2.64 -2.70 -7.75
C PHE A 126 2.74 -1.88 -9.04
N MET A 127 3.69 -2.19 -9.92
CA MET A 127 3.85 -1.49 -11.19
C MET A 127 2.68 -1.76 -12.15
N PHE A 128 2.15 -2.98 -12.15
CA PHE A 128 0.96 -3.31 -12.93
C PHE A 128 -0.26 -2.55 -12.39
N ASN A 129 -0.36 -2.38 -11.08
CA ASN A 129 -1.38 -1.54 -10.45
C ASN A 129 -1.30 -0.10 -10.99
N HIS A 130 -0.10 0.45 -11.09
CA HIS A 130 0.06 1.84 -11.50
C HIS A 130 0.20 2.03 -13.02
N ILE A 131 0.01 0.97 -13.83
CA ILE A 131 0.31 1.03 -15.27
C ILE A 131 -0.54 2.06 -16.00
N TYR A 132 -1.80 2.23 -15.60
CA TYR A 132 -2.68 3.23 -16.18
C TYR A 132 -2.18 4.65 -15.87
N ILE A 133 -1.87 4.93 -14.60
CA ILE A 133 -1.38 6.24 -14.14
C ILE A 133 -0.09 6.60 -14.89
N ILE A 134 0.80 5.62 -15.05
CA ILE A 134 2.03 5.77 -15.84
C ILE A 134 1.70 6.12 -17.29
N TYR A 135 0.75 5.42 -17.90
CA TYR A 135 0.35 5.60 -19.29
C TYR A 135 -0.21 6.99 -19.59
N ILE A 136 -1.07 7.53 -18.71
CA ILE A 136 -1.69 8.85 -18.87
C ILE A 136 -0.77 10.02 -18.49
N SER A 137 0.35 9.75 -17.82
CA SER A 137 1.26 10.81 -17.39
C SER A 137 1.98 11.48 -18.56
N LEU A 138 2.25 12.80 -18.42
CA LEU A 138 2.95 13.61 -19.43
C LEU A 138 4.33 13.04 -19.79
N ASN A 139 5.03 12.44 -18.82
CA ASN A 139 6.32 11.80 -19.02
C ASN A 139 6.31 10.37 -18.46
N ARG A 140 5.81 9.43 -19.26
CA ARG A 140 5.61 8.02 -18.88
C ARG A 140 6.87 7.37 -18.32
N PHE A 141 8.02 7.61 -18.96
CA PHE A 141 9.29 7.03 -18.51
C PHE A 141 9.70 7.55 -17.13
N LYS A 142 9.59 8.87 -16.92
CA LYS A 142 9.91 9.48 -15.62
C LYS A 142 8.96 8.99 -14.52
N SER A 143 7.66 8.94 -14.80
CA SER A 143 6.65 8.45 -13.84
C SER A 143 6.88 6.98 -13.48
N PHE A 144 7.18 6.13 -14.48
CA PHE A 144 7.55 4.73 -14.25
C PHE A 144 8.77 4.62 -13.33
N LEU A 145 9.84 5.36 -13.62
CA LEU A 145 11.08 5.28 -12.85
C LEU A 145 10.89 5.75 -11.40
N ILE A 146 10.16 6.85 -11.20
CA ILE A 146 9.86 7.38 -9.85
C ILE A 146 9.07 6.35 -9.04
N LEU A 147 7.99 5.80 -9.62
CA LEU A 147 7.16 4.80 -8.95
C LEU A 147 7.93 3.50 -8.66
N LEU A 148 8.76 3.05 -9.60
CA LEU A 148 9.59 1.86 -9.41
C LEU A 148 10.58 2.04 -8.26
N ILE A 149 11.29 3.18 -8.23
CA ILE A 149 12.28 3.48 -7.18
C ILE A 149 11.58 3.58 -5.83
N LEU A 150 10.50 4.38 -5.73
CA LEU A 150 9.72 4.53 -4.50
C LEU A 150 9.27 3.15 -3.98
N ASN A 151 8.72 2.32 -4.87
CA ASN A 151 8.25 0.99 -4.54
C ASN A 151 9.36 0.07 -4.02
N ILE A 152 10.52 0.03 -4.70
CA ILE A 152 11.68 -0.77 -4.26
C ILE A 152 12.16 -0.29 -2.90
N CYS A 153 12.28 1.01 -2.69
CA CYS A 153 12.67 1.59 -1.39
C CYS A 153 11.71 1.17 -0.27
N LEU A 154 10.40 1.24 -0.50
CA LEU A 154 9.39 0.84 0.48
C LEU A 154 9.42 -0.67 0.78
N ILE A 155 9.70 -1.52 -0.21
CA ILE A 155 9.86 -2.97 0.01
C ILE A 155 11.11 -3.24 0.86
N LEU A 156 12.24 -2.61 0.54
CA LEU A 156 13.47 -2.78 1.31
C LEU A 156 13.31 -2.28 2.76
N LEU A 157 12.62 -1.15 2.96
CA LEU A 157 12.26 -0.65 4.29
C LEU A 157 11.41 -1.65 5.07
N ALA A 158 10.41 -2.25 4.41
CA ALA A 158 9.56 -3.26 5.04
C ALA A 158 10.32 -4.53 5.44
N MET A 159 11.33 -4.92 4.66
CA MET A 159 12.11 -6.14 4.89
C MET A 159 13.21 -5.96 5.94
N TYR A 160 13.89 -4.82 5.94
CA TYR A 160 15.14 -4.65 6.69
C TYR A 160 15.08 -3.62 7.82
N VAL A 161 14.11 -2.70 7.79
CA VAL A 161 14.01 -1.62 8.78
C VAL A 161 12.78 -1.82 9.64
N ASN A 162 11.61 -1.44 9.11
CA ASN A 162 10.37 -1.49 9.85
C ASN A 162 9.17 -1.29 8.90
N VAL A 163 8.34 -2.32 8.82
CA VAL A 163 7.13 -2.34 7.97
C VAL A 163 6.11 -1.26 8.34
N TRP A 164 6.06 -0.83 9.60
CA TRP A 164 5.11 0.17 10.08
C TRP A 164 5.48 1.59 9.65
N VAL A 165 6.72 1.81 9.21
CA VAL A 165 7.18 3.11 8.71
C VAL A 165 6.73 3.35 7.27
N CYS A 166 6.48 2.30 6.49
CA CYS A 166 6.12 2.39 5.07
C CYS A 166 4.86 3.24 4.81
N PRO A 167 3.73 3.03 5.52
CA PRO A 167 2.55 3.90 5.39
C PRO A 167 2.83 5.38 5.64
N LEU A 168 3.67 5.69 6.62
CA LEU A 168 4.02 7.08 6.97
C LEU A 168 4.86 7.74 5.87
N ILE A 169 5.87 7.05 5.36
CA ILE A 169 6.74 7.57 4.29
C ILE A 169 5.93 7.79 3.00
N HIS A 170 5.10 6.81 2.62
CA HIS A 170 4.25 6.93 1.44
C HIS A 170 3.27 8.11 1.59
N LEU A 171 2.63 8.24 2.77
CA LEU A 171 1.73 9.35 3.06
C LEU A 171 2.42 10.73 2.97
N ILE A 172 3.63 10.88 3.53
CA ILE A 172 4.39 12.13 3.47
C ILE A 172 4.75 12.47 2.02
N TYR A 173 5.18 11.48 1.24
CA TYR A 173 5.49 11.65 -0.18
C TYR A 173 4.25 12.16 -0.95
N ASP A 174 3.10 11.52 -0.77
CA ASP A 174 1.87 11.93 -1.46
C ASP A 174 1.42 13.33 -1.06
N ILE A 175 1.49 13.68 0.23
CA ILE A 175 1.16 15.04 0.71
C ILE A 175 2.09 16.08 0.07
N GLU A 176 3.39 15.79 -0.03
CA GLU A 176 4.36 16.71 -0.62
C GLU A 176 4.16 16.87 -2.14
N VAL A 177 3.79 15.79 -2.83
CA VAL A 177 3.47 15.84 -4.27
C VAL A 177 2.18 16.61 -4.53
N ILE A 178 1.13 16.41 -3.71
CA ILE A 178 -0.17 17.10 -3.85
C ILE A 178 -0.06 18.62 -3.60
N LYS A 179 0.87 19.05 -2.74
CA LYS A 179 1.08 20.48 -2.45
C LYS A 179 1.72 21.26 -3.60
N ARG A 180 2.37 20.59 -4.55
CA ARG A 180 3.07 21.20 -5.68
C ARG A 180 2.17 21.28 -6.90
#